data_AF-A0A914D0H1-F1
#
_entry.id   AF-A0A914D0H1-F1
#
_cell.length_a   1.000
_cell.length_b   1.000
_cell.length_c   1.000
_cell.angle_alpha   90.00
_cell.angle_beta   90.00
_cell.angle_gamma   90.00
#
_symmetry.space_group_name_H-M   'P 1'
#
loop_
_entity.id
_entity.type
_entity.pdbx_description
1 polymer ?
#
loop_
_entity_poly.entity_id
_entity_poly.type
_entity_poly.pdbx_seq_one_letter_code
_entity_poly.pdbx_strand_id
1 'polypeptide(L)' 'MGKQAMGVIGYNQQVRMDGLMYLLVYPQKPLVKTKRIEFCNLEKLPAGQNTMVAVMSFSGYDIEDAIS' A
#
# COMPACT_ATOMS: atom_id res chain seq x y z
N MET A 1 0.40 9.27 6.85
CA MET A 1 1.44 8.66 5.99
C MET A 1 0.95 8.18 4.62
N GLY A 2 -0.36 8.20 4.29
CA GLY A 2 -0.84 7.69 2.99
C GLY A 2 -0.36 8.42 1.73
N LYS A 3 0.12 9.67 1.82
CA LYS A 3 0.67 10.41 0.66
C LYS A 3 2.05 9.92 0.21
N GLN A 4 2.76 9.17 1.07
CA GLN A 4 4.09 8.62 0.80
C GLN A 4 4.03 7.14 0.42
N ALA A 5 2.82 6.55 0.33
CA ALA A 5 2.65 5.15 -0.01
C ALA A 5 3.04 4.90 -1.47
N MET A 6 3.69 3.77 -1.72
CA MET A 6 3.95 3.27 -3.07
C MET A 6 2.74 2.49 -3.58
N GLY A 7 2.47 2.56 -4.88
CA GLY A 7 1.26 1.97 -5.43
C GLY A 7 1.17 2.09 -6.94
N VAL A 8 -0.04 1.93 -7.45
CA VAL A 8 -0.35 2.26 -8.85
C VAL A 8 -0.68 3.75 -8.94
N ILE A 9 0.04 4.48 -9.80
CA ILE A 9 -0.18 5.92 -9.99
C ILE A 9 -1.26 6.18 -11.04
N GLY A 10 -1.31 5.35 -12.08
CA GLY A 10 -2.31 5.41 -13.14
C GLY A 10 -2.11 4.34 -14.20
N TYR A 11 -3.11 4.11 -15.04
CA TYR A 11 -3.04 3.07 -16.08
C TYR A 11 -2.03 3.37 -17.18
N ASN A 12 -1.75 4.65 -17.46
CA ASN A 12 -0.81 5.08 -18.48
C ASN A 12 0.62 5.26 -17.95
N GLN A 13 0.91 4.82 -16.72
CA GLN A 13 2.20 5.02 -16.06
C GLN A 13 3.39 4.41 -16.81
N GLN A 14 3.18 3.41 -17.68
CA GLN A 14 4.24 2.82 -18.50
C GLN A 14 4.59 3.62 -19.76
N VAL A 15 3.71 4.52 -20.19
CA VAL A 15 3.89 5.33 -21.42
C VAL A 15 4.23 6.78 -21.07
N ARG A 16 4.13 7.15 -19.79
CA ARG A 16 4.44 8.49 -19.28
C ARG A 16 5.92 8.60 -18.92
N MET A 17 6.53 9.74 -19.25
CA MET A 17 7.87 10.07 -18.81
C MET A 17 7.80 11.00 -17.60
N ASP A 18 8.05 10.45 -16.41
CA ASP A 18 8.22 11.22 -15.17
C ASP A 18 9.67 11.14 -14.70
N GLY A 19 10.12 12.11 -13.89
CA GLY A 19 11.48 12.10 -13.33
C GLY A 19 11.76 10.97 -12.35
N LEU A 20 10.75 10.55 -11.56
CA LEU A 20 10.85 9.45 -10.60
C LEU A 20 9.48 8.82 -10.36
N MET A 21 9.42 7.50 -10.33
CA MET A 21 8.18 6.75 -10.15
C MET A 21 8.37 5.56 -9.22
N TYR A 22 7.53 5.45 -8.18
CA TYR A 22 7.54 4.33 -7.24
C TYR A 22 6.32 3.44 -7.47
N LEU A 23 6.54 2.29 -8.09
CA LEU A 23 5.49 1.35 -8.46
C LEU A 23 5.54 0.09 -7.60
N LEU A 24 4.38 -0.33 -7.11
CA LEU A 24 4.23 -1.63 -6.45
C LEU A 24 4.02 -2.72 -7.51
N VAL A 25 4.79 -3.81 -7.42
CA VAL A 25 4.73 -4.93 -8.40
C VAL A 25 3.43 -5.72 -8.27
N TYR A 26 2.99 -6.00 -7.03
CA TYR A 26 1.80 -6.79 -6.74
C TYR A 26 0.82 -6.03 -5.83
N PRO A 27 0.16 -4.99 -6.35
CA PRO A 27 -0.80 -4.22 -5.57
C PRO A 27 -2.07 -5.04 -5.34
N GLN A 28 -2.56 -5.07 -4.10
CA GLN A 28 -3.77 -5.79 -3.72
C GLN A 28 -4.87 -4.84 -3.25
N LYS A 29 -6.13 -5.25 -3.47
CA LYS A 29 -7.28 -4.52 -2.93
C LYS A 29 -7.35 -4.73 -1.41
N PRO A 30 -7.65 -3.67 -0.63
CA PRO A 30 -7.84 -3.80 0.80
C PRO A 30 -9.07 -4.67 1.11
N LEU A 31 -8.94 -5.56 2.10
CA LEU A 31 -10.05 -6.42 2.55
C LEU A 31 -11.15 -5.62 3.23
N VAL A 32 -10.76 -4.64 4.06
CA VAL A 32 -11.68 -3.73 4.76
C VAL A 32 -11.69 -2.39 4.05
N LYS A 33 -12.88 -1.89 3.68
CA LYS A 33 -13.04 -0.69 2.87
C LYS A 33 -14.00 0.29 3.53
N THR A 34 -13.78 1.57 3.26
CA THR A 34 -14.73 2.64 3.65
C THR A 34 -15.55 3.05 2.43
N LYS A 35 -16.77 3.52 2.63
CA LYS A 35 -17.63 4.02 1.53
C LYS A 35 -16.95 5.09 0.66
N ARG A 36 -16.05 5.90 1.25
CA ARG A 36 -15.27 6.91 0.52
C ARG A 36 -14.34 6.29 -0.54
N ILE A 37 -13.72 5.15 -0.24
CA ILE A 37 -12.83 4.44 -1.17
C ILE A 37 -13.61 3.95 -2.40
N GLU A 38 -14.85 3.52 -2.19
CA GLU A 38 -15.76 3.10 -3.26
C GLU A 38 -16.15 4.28 -4.14
N PHE A 39 -16.57 5.41 -3.55
CA PHE A 39 -16.92 6.62 -4.30
C PHE A 39 -15.74 7.19 -5.09
N CYS A 40 -14.53 7.15 -4.53
CA CYS A 40 -13.31 7.61 -5.21
C CYS A 40 -12.71 6.56 -6.16
N ASN A 41 -13.29 5.36 -6.28
CA ASN A 41 -12.78 4.25 -7.09
C ASN A 41 -11.32 3.86 -6.79
N LEU A 42 -10.84 4.08 -5.56
CA LEU A 42 -9.44 3.80 -5.19
C LEU A 42 -9.11 2.30 -5.22
N GLU A 43 -10.11 1.42 -5.27
CA GLU A 43 -9.90 -0.02 -5.49
C GLU A 43 -9.28 -0.36 -6.84
N LYS A 44 -9.44 0.51 -7.82
CA LYS A 44 -8.89 0.35 -9.18
C LYS A 44 -7.39 0.68 -9.22
N LEU A 45 -6.91 1.48 -8.28
CA LEU A 45 -5.51 1.90 -8.16
C LEU A 45 -5.02 1.60 -6.73
N PRO A 46 -4.80 0.31 -6.39
CA PRO A 46 -4.37 -0.05 -5.05
C PRO A 46 -2.95 0.45 -4.75
N ALA A 47 -2.72 0.82 -3.49
CA ALA A 47 -1.45 1.37 -3.00
C ALA A 47 -0.89 0.58 -1.81
N GLY A 48 -1.06 -0.75 -1.82
CA GLY A 48 -0.59 -1.62 -0.75
C GLY A 48 -0.80 -3.10 -1.03
N GLN A 49 -0.45 -3.92 -0.05
CA GLN A 49 -0.59 -5.37 -0.07
C GLN A 49 -1.21 -5.82 1.26
N ASN A 50 -2.05 -6.87 1.22
CA ASN A 50 -2.58 -7.45 2.46
C ASN A 50 -1.52 -8.39 3.05
N THR A 51 -1.26 -8.23 4.35
CA THR A 51 -0.26 -9.01 5.08
C THR A 51 -0.89 -9.57 6.35
N MET A 52 -0.43 -10.76 6.76
CA MET A 52 -0.81 -11.35 8.05
C MET A 52 0.05 -10.73 9.15
N VAL A 53 -0.61 -10.28 10.22
CA VAL A 53 0.06 -9.64 11.36
C VAL A 53 -0.14 -10.52 12.60
N ALA A 54 0.95 -10.83 13.31
CA ALA A 54 0.93 -11.47 14.60
C ALA A 54 1.27 -10.45 15.69
N VAL A 55 0.42 -10.33 16.71
CA VAL A 55 0.65 -9.43 17.85
C VAL A 55 1.11 -10.28 19.03
N MET A 56 2.43 -10.39 19.18
CA MET A 56 3.08 -11.12 20.26
C MET A 56 4.52 -10.63 20.42
N SER A 57 5.05 -10.70 21.64
CA SER A 57 6.48 -10.45 21.86
C SER A 57 7.27 -11.66 21.38
N PHE A 58 8.15 -11.45 20.40
CA PHE A 58 8.98 -12.52 19.85
C PHE A 58 10.37 -12.00 19.50
N SER A 59 11.42 -12.73 19.90
CA SER A 59 12.84 -12.43 19.66
C SER A 59 13.40 -11.12 20.26
N GLY A 60 12.56 -10.17 20.68
CA GLY A 60 12.99 -8.91 21.31
C GLY A 60 13.52 -7.85 20.34
N TYR A 61 13.30 -8.03 19.03
CA TYR A 61 13.64 -7.06 17.98
C TYR A 61 12.44 -6.15 17.59
N ASP A 62 11.32 -6.29 18.29
CA ASP A 62 10.04 -5.58 18.12
C ASP A 62 9.83 -4.44 19.14
N ILE A 63 10.94 -3.85 19.63
CA ILE A 63 10.95 -2.79 20.65
C ILE A 63 10.68 -1.42 20.01
N GLU A 64 9.96 -0.52 20.70
CA GLU A 64 9.76 0.89 20.30
C GLU A 64 9.26 1.06 18.86
N ASP A 65 8.09 0.48 18.57
CA ASP A 65 7.40 0.50 17.26
C ASP A 65 8.17 -0.18 16.10
N ALA A 66 9.29 -0.85 16.40
CA ALA A 66 9.94 -1.72 15.44
C ALA A 66 9.06 -2.93 15.12
N ILE A 67 9.04 -3.32 13.85
CA ILE A 67 8.35 -4.51 13.37
C ILE A 67 9.42 -5.50 12.94
N SER A 68 9.42 -6.69 13.56
CA SER A 68 10.29 -7.83 13.20
C SER A 68 9.70 -8.67 12.08
#